data_AF-A0A2S5LGB1-F1
#
_entry.id   AF-A0A2S5LGB1-F1
#
_cell.length_a   1.000
_cell.length_b   1.000
_cell.length_c   1.000
_cell.angle_alpha   90.00
_cell.angle_beta   90.00
_cell.angle_gamma   90.00
#
_symmetry.space_group_name_H-M   'P 1'
#
loop_
_entity.id
_entity.type
_entity.pdbx_description
1 polymer ?
#
loop_
_entity_poly.entity_id
_entity_poly.type
_entity_poly.pdbx_seq_one_letter_code
_entity_poly.pdbx_strand_id
1 'polypeptide(L)' 'QRCDHVFVFFFYDIFAGAREELAALGISLHALATWRDVLAVAREHKYFPDDALNEVEAFIADPVAWSAAHGGLAKAKG' A
#
# COMPACT_ATOMS: atom_id res chain seq x y z
N GLN A 1 -12.13 21.98 -20.04
CA GLN A 1 -10.83 21.30 -19.87
C GLN A 1 -11.03 20.16 -18.88
N ARG A 2 -10.31 19.03 -19.02
CA ARG A 2 -10.43 17.86 -18.14
C ARG A 2 -9.07 17.55 -17.49
N CYS A 3 -9.08 17.07 -16.24
CA CYS A 3 -7.88 16.64 -15.51
C CYS A 3 -8.10 15.21 -15.02
N ASP A 4 -7.54 14.24 -15.74
CA ASP A 4 -7.81 12.81 -15.54
C ASP A 4 -6.63 12.03 -14.97
N HIS A 5 -5.49 12.69 -14.79
CA HIS A 5 -4.27 12.03 -14.42
C HIS A 5 -3.78 12.59 -13.09
N VAL A 6 -3.50 11.67 -12.18
CA VAL A 6 -2.81 11.96 -10.92
C VAL A 6 -1.48 11.23 -10.97
N PHE A 7 -0.42 11.93 -10.62
CA PHE A 7 0.90 11.37 -10.44
C PHE A 7 1.33 11.57 -8.99
N VAL A 8 1.76 10.49 -8.35
CA VAL A 8 2.36 10.52 -7.01
C VAL A 8 3.71 9.83 -7.06
N PHE A 9 4.63 10.20 -6.16
CA PHE A 9 5.88 9.45 -6.03
C PHE A 9 5.62 8.05 -5.47
N PHE A 10 4.67 7.94 -4.54
CA PHE A 10 4.43 6.70 -3.80
C PHE A 10 2.94 6.44 -3.65
N PHE A 11 2.51 5.24 -4.05
CA PHE A 11 1.14 4.76 -3.85
C PHE A 11 1.16 3.48 -3.04
N TYR A 12 0.37 3.42 -1.98
CA TYR A 12 0.45 2.31 -1.03
C TYR A 12 0.12 0.97 -1.68
N ASP A 13 -0.93 0.91 -2.51
CA ASP A 13 -1.37 -0.30 -3.26
C ASP A 13 -1.60 -1.55 -2.39
N ILE A 14 -2.13 -1.33 -1.16
CA ILE A 14 -2.45 -2.40 -0.18
C ILE A 14 -3.92 -2.41 0.25
N PHE A 15 -4.71 -1.42 -0.16
CA PHE A 15 -6.13 -1.36 0.12
C PHE A 15 -6.92 -1.78 -1.12
N ALA A 16 -7.71 -2.85 -1.00
CA ALA A 16 -8.57 -3.32 -2.07
C ALA A 16 -9.57 -2.23 -2.48
N GLY A 17 -9.79 -2.04 -3.78
CA GLY A 17 -10.76 -1.09 -4.32
C GLY A 17 -10.20 0.30 -4.62
N ALA A 18 -9.03 0.68 -4.10
CA ALA A 18 -8.51 2.05 -4.26
C ALA A 18 -8.27 2.44 -5.73
N ARG A 19 -7.80 1.50 -6.57
CA ARG A 19 -7.58 1.75 -8.01
C ARG A 19 -8.91 1.78 -8.78
N GLU A 20 -9.82 0.90 -8.42
CA GLU A 20 -11.16 0.80 -8.99
C GLU A 20 -11.98 2.06 -8.71
N GLU A 21 -11.91 2.58 -7.48
CA GLU A 21 -12.56 3.83 -7.07
C GLU A 21 -12.04 5.02 -7.87
N LEU A 22 -10.71 5.16 -8.02
CA LEU A 22 -10.11 6.21 -8.83
C LEU A 22 -10.53 6.09 -10.30
N ALA A 23 -10.52 4.88 -10.86
CA ALA A 23 -10.95 4.64 -12.24
C ALA A 23 -12.44 4.96 -12.44
N ALA A 24 -13.30 4.64 -11.47
CA ALA A 24 -14.73 4.96 -11.49
C ALA A 24 -14.98 6.49 -11.47
N LEU A 25 -14.07 7.27 -10.87
CA LEU A 25 -14.07 8.73 -10.92
C LEU A 25 -13.48 9.32 -12.21
N GLY A 26 -13.03 8.47 -13.14
CA GLY A 26 -12.36 8.89 -14.37
C GLY A 26 -10.89 9.28 -14.19
N ILE A 27 -10.28 8.93 -13.04
CA ILE A 27 -8.91 9.25 -12.70
C ILE A 27 -8.00 8.05 -12.99
N SER A 28 -6.97 8.28 -13.80
CA SER A 28 -5.84 7.36 -14.00
C SER A 28 -4.69 7.75 -13.08
N LEU A 29 -4.40 6.89 -12.11
CA LEU A 29 -3.28 7.06 -11.17
C LEU A 29 -1.98 6.48 -11.72
N HIS A 30 -0.92 7.29 -11.65
CA HIS A 30 0.46 6.91 -11.92
C HIS A 30 1.28 7.02 -10.64
N ALA A 31 2.15 6.04 -10.36
CA ALA A 31 3.03 6.03 -9.20
C ALA A 31 4.43 5.54 -9.57
N LEU A 32 5.48 6.04 -8.91
CA LEU A 32 6.84 5.53 -9.11
C LEU A 32 7.12 4.24 -8.32
N ALA A 33 6.54 4.11 -7.12
CA ALA A 33 6.78 2.96 -6.26
C ALA A 33 5.59 2.69 -5.31
N THR A 34 5.60 1.49 -4.75
CA THR A 34 4.65 0.96 -3.76
C THR A 34 5.38 0.35 -2.57
N TRP A 35 4.64 -0.02 -1.52
CA TRP A 35 5.23 -0.74 -0.38
C TRP A 35 5.85 -2.09 -0.77
N ARG A 36 5.36 -2.74 -1.82
CA ARG A 36 5.96 -4.00 -2.33
C ARG A 36 7.36 -3.75 -2.87
N ASP A 37 7.57 -2.65 -3.58
CA ASP A 37 8.89 -2.27 -4.12
C ASP A 37 9.88 -1.96 -3.00
N VAL A 38 9.43 -1.22 -1.98
CA VAL A 38 10.24 -0.91 -0.79
C VAL A 38 10.63 -2.17 -0.03
N LEU A 39 9.68 -3.09 0.18
CA LEU A 39 9.93 -4.36 0.86
C LEU A 39 10.92 -5.24 0.08
N ALA A 40 10.81 -5.29 -1.26
CA ALA A 40 11.72 -6.04 -2.10
C ALA A 40 13.17 -5.53 -1.96
N VAL A 41 13.38 -4.22 -2.06
CA VAL A 41 14.71 -3.59 -1.90
C VAL A 41 15.25 -3.79 -0.48
N ALA A 42 14.40 -3.66 0.55
CA ALA A 42 14.80 -3.86 1.93
C ALA A 42 15.26 -5.29 2.22
N ARG A 43 14.60 -6.30 1.61
CA ARG A 43 15.00 -7.70 1.66
C ARG A 43 16.29 -7.96 0.90
N GLU A 44 16.41 -7.45 -0.33
CA GLU A 44 17.60 -7.62 -1.18
C GLU A 44 18.87 -7.14 -0.47
N HIS A 45 18.81 -5.96 0.15
CA HIS A 45 19.98 -5.37 0.80
C HIS A 45 20.10 -5.70 2.29
N LYS A 46 19.18 -6.50 2.84
CA LYS A 46 19.16 -6.90 4.26
C LYS A 46 19.26 -5.70 5.20
N TYR A 47 18.51 -4.63 4.91
CA TYR A 47 18.53 -3.41 5.71
C TYR A 47 17.94 -3.60 7.11
N PHE A 48 17.08 -4.61 7.27
CA PHE A 48 16.41 -4.94 8.52
C PHE A 48 16.45 -6.45 8.79
N PRO A 49 16.26 -6.88 10.05
CA PRO A 49 16.04 -8.29 10.38
C PRO A 49 14.84 -8.91 9.65
N ASP A 50 14.93 -10.20 9.35
CA ASP A 50 13.91 -10.91 8.58
C ASP A 50 12.55 -10.94 9.27
N ASP A 51 12.51 -11.04 10.61
CA ASP A 51 11.28 -11.00 11.40
C ASP A 51 10.54 -9.67 11.26
N ALA A 52 11.27 -8.54 11.29
CA ALA A 52 10.69 -7.22 11.04
C ALA A 52 10.13 -7.10 9.61
N LEU A 53 10.85 -7.60 8.61
CA LEU A 53 10.38 -7.57 7.22
C LEU A 53 9.17 -8.48 6.98
N ASN A 54 9.11 -9.63 7.66
CA ASN A 54 7.96 -10.53 7.62
C ASN A 54 6.71 -9.88 8.23
N GLU A 55 6.87 -9.11 9.30
CA GLU A 55 5.77 -8.38 9.92
C GLU A 55 5.22 -7.29 8.98
N VAL A 56 6.11 -6.56 8.30
CA VAL A 56 5.73 -5.58 7.28
C VAL A 56 5.02 -6.25 6.10
N GLU A 57 5.49 -7.43 5.66
CA GLU A 57 4.83 -8.20 4.61
C GLU A 57 3.41 -8.64 5.00
N ALA A 58 3.21 -9.08 6.24
CA ALA A 58 1.91 -9.44 6.76
C ALA A 58 0.94 -8.23 6.75
N PHE A 59 1.43 -7.05 7.14
CA PHE A 59 0.66 -5.81 7.04
C PHE A 59 0.31 -5.42 5.59
N ILE A 60 1.25 -5.57 4.65
CA ILE A 60 1.02 -5.25 3.22
C ILE A 60 -0.02 -6.20 2.59
N ALA A 61 -0.07 -7.46 3.05
CA ALA A 61 -0.99 -8.47 2.53
C ALA A 61 -2.45 -8.25 2.99
N ASP A 62 -2.66 -7.91 4.27
CA ASP A 62 -3.97 -7.58 4.82
C ASP A 62 -3.85 -6.51 5.92
N PRO A 63 -3.83 -5.21 5.56
CA PRO A 63 -3.60 -4.14 6.52
C PRO A 63 -4.73 -4.02 7.55
N VAL A 64 -5.94 -4.49 7.22
CA VAL A 64 -7.11 -4.40 8.10
C VAL A 64 -7.07 -5.49 9.15
N ALA A 65 -6.88 -6.75 8.75
CA ALA A 65 -6.76 -7.87 9.68
C ALA A 65 -5.52 -7.71 10.57
N TRP A 66 -4.39 -7.29 9.98
CA TRP A 66 -3.17 -7.01 10.72
C TRP A 66 -3.37 -5.93 11.78
N SER A 67 -3.99 -4.79 11.42
CA SER A 67 -4.31 -3.71 12.35
C SER A 67 -5.19 -4.20 13.51
N ALA A 68 -6.24 -4.98 13.22
CA ALA A 68 -7.13 -5.53 14.25
C ALA A 68 -6.39 -6.46 15.24
N ALA A 69 -5.44 -7.27 14.74
CA ALA A 69 -4.63 -8.15 15.58
C ALA A 69 -3.60 -7.39 16.45
N HIS A 70 -3.23 -6.17 16.06
CA HIS A 70 -2.21 -5.34 16.71
C HIS A 70 -2.80 -4.17 17.52
N GLY A 71 -4.05 -4.27 17.95
CA GLY A 71 -4.71 -3.28 18.81
C GLY A 71 -5.25 -2.03 18.07
N GLY A 72 -5.23 -2.05 16.74
CA GLY A 72 -5.81 -1.05 15.87
C GLY A 72 -7.29 -1.29 15.55
N LEU A 73 -7.87 -0.39 14.74
CA LEU A 73 -9.27 -0.49 14.31
C LEU A 73 -9.42 -1.56 13.23
N ALA A 74 -10.50 -2.35 13.31
CA ALA A 74 -10.89 -3.34 12.29
C ALA A 74 -11.44 -2.73 10.99
N LYS A 75 -11.41 -1.40 10.86
CA LYS A 75 -11.78 -0.66 9.65
C LYS A 75 -10.97 0.63 9.58
N ALA A 76 -10.37 0.93 8.42
CA ALA A 76 -9.90 2.28 8.14
C ALA A 76 -11.10 3.23 8.21
N LYS A 77 -10.96 4.40 8.86
CA LYS A 77 -11.99 5.44 8.79
C LYS A 77 -12.12 5.84 7.32
N GLY A 78 -13.29 5.56 6.74
CA GLY A 78 -13.67 5.98 5.39
C GLY A 78 -13.78 7.49 5.29
#